data_AF-A0A1Y1WFE6-F1
#
_entry.id   AF-A0A1Y1WFE6-F1
#
_cell.length_a   1.000
_cell.length_b   1.000
_cell.length_c   1.000
_cell.angle_alpha   90.00
_cell.angle_beta   90.00
_cell.angle_gamma   90.00
#
_symmetry.space_group_name_H-M   'P 1'
#
loop_
_entity.id
_entity.type
_entity.pdbx_description
1 polymer ?
#
loop_
_entity_poly.entity_id
_entity_poly.type
_entity_poly.pdbx_seq_one_letter_code
_entity_poly.pdbx_strand_id
1 'polypeptide(L)'
;MPSVAATNKSGESVEKGWCSCLPSMLYAQANRFRLRKANPDARFGLIGKLLHSEWSGLTDDKKRPYIERYEEDKIRFEGDKAKYIDEMAEYEAKKAKYGYASESEGV
;
A
#
# COMPACT_ATOMS: atom_id res chain seq x y z
N MET A 1 18.48 -20.39 -2.45
CA MET A 1 17.92 -19.06 -2.11
C MET A 1 18.90 -18.37 -1.17
N PRO A 2 19.68 -17.36 -1.59
CA PRO A 2 20.50 -16.63 -0.64
C PRO A 2 19.67 -15.58 0.08
N SER A 3 19.53 -15.83 1.38
CA SER A 3 19.10 -14.90 2.42
C SER A 3 19.90 -13.60 2.36
N VAL A 4 19.23 -12.47 2.18
CA VAL A 4 19.80 -11.14 2.45
C VAL A 4 19.00 -10.51 3.58
N ALA A 5 19.49 -10.73 4.80
CA ALA A 5 19.05 -10.02 5.99
C ALA A 5 19.60 -8.60 5.95
N ALA A 6 18.74 -7.61 5.68
CA ALA A 6 19.04 -6.19 5.89
C ALA A 6 18.36 -5.74 7.19
N THR A 7 19.14 -5.70 8.27
CA THR A 7 18.71 -5.19 9.58
C THR A 7 18.71 -3.67 9.57
N ASN A 8 17.53 -3.05 9.43
CA ASN A 8 17.36 -1.61 9.66
C ASN A 8 16.35 -1.36 10.78
N LYS A 9 16.73 -0.40 11.63
CA LYS A 9 16.22 -0.04 12.95
C LYS A 9 14.87 0.67 12.86
N SER A 10 13.78 -0.08 12.71
CA SER A 10 12.40 0.21 13.16
C SER A 10 11.54 -0.94 12.65
N GLY A 11 11.16 -1.83 13.57
CA GLY A 11 10.53 -3.12 13.29
C GLY A 11 9.10 -2.99 12.77
N GLU A 12 8.95 -2.56 11.52
CA GLU A 12 7.74 -2.77 10.77
C GLU A 12 8.09 -2.96 9.28
N SER A 13 8.41 -4.22 8.95
CA SER A 13 8.47 -4.67 7.56
C SER A 13 7.03 -4.69 7.01
N VAL A 14 6.49 -3.52 6.67
CA VAL A 14 5.23 -3.44 5.92
C VAL A 14 5.53 -3.98 4.52
N GLU A 15 5.06 -5.19 4.29
CA GLU A 15 5.16 -5.95 3.05
C GLU A 15 4.62 -5.12 1.86
N LYS A 16 5.54 -4.46 1.15
CA LYS A 16 5.25 -3.52 0.06
C LYS A 16 4.78 -4.29 -1.18
N GLY A 17 3.48 -4.32 -1.41
CA GLY A 17 2.91 -4.83 -2.67
C GLY A 17 1.41 -5.06 -2.62
N TRP A 18 0.87 -5.20 -1.42
CA TRP A 18 -0.52 -5.58 -1.18
C TRP A 18 -1.01 -4.78 0.03
N CYS A 19 -1.32 -3.50 -0.15
CA CYS A 19 -1.84 -2.67 0.94
C CYS A 19 -3.28 -2.25 0.65
N SER A 20 -4.18 -2.73 1.49
CA SER A 20 -5.37 -1.95 1.86
C SER A 20 -4.94 -0.52 2.22
N CYS A 21 -5.65 0.49 1.72
CA CYS A 21 -5.28 1.90 1.86
C CYS A 21 -5.10 2.26 3.34
N LEU A 22 -3.88 2.66 3.73
CA LEU A 22 -3.57 3.07 5.11
C LEU A 22 -4.57 4.13 5.63
N PRO A 23 -4.84 4.19 6.95
CA PRO A 23 -5.77 5.17 7.53
C PRO A 23 -5.43 6.62 7.15
N SER A 24 -4.14 6.92 7.06
CA SER A 24 -3.62 8.23 6.64
C SER A 24 -3.93 8.56 5.17
N MET A 25 -4.01 7.55 4.30
CA MET A 25 -4.41 7.73 2.89
C MET A 25 -5.90 8.01 2.76
N LEU A 26 -6.76 7.35 3.54
CA LEU A 26 -8.20 7.63 3.57
C LEU A 26 -8.46 9.09 4.00
N TYR A 27 -7.78 9.52 5.06
CA TYR A 27 -7.83 10.91 5.51
C TYR A 27 -7.31 11.88 4.45
N ALA A 28 -6.16 11.59 3.82
CA ALA A 28 -5.60 12.41 2.75
C ALA A 28 -6.53 12.50 1.54
N GLN A 29 -7.22 11.43 1.16
CA GLN A 29 -8.18 11.45 0.04
C GLN A 29 -9.42 12.31 0.33
N ALA A 30 -9.91 12.31 1.56
CA ALA A 30 -11.03 13.16 1.94
C ALA A 30 -10.61 14.64 1.99
N ASN A 31 -9.44 14.94 2.57
CA ASN A 31 -9.01 16.33 2.79
C ASN A 31 -8.22 16.95 1.61
N ARG A 32 -7.68 16.16 0.67
CA ARG A 32 -6.97 16.72 -0.52
C ARG A 32 -7.87 17.64 -1.33
N PHE A 33 -9.16 17.34 -1.46
CA PHE A 33 -10.10 18.15 -2.23
C PHE A 33 -10.38 19.47 -1.54
N ARG A 34 -10.53 19.45 -0.20
CA ARG A 34 -10.65 20.65 0.63
C ARG A 34 -9.44 21.57 0.45
N LEU A 35 -8.23 21.02 0.55
CA LEU A 35 -7.00 21.78 0.43
C LEU A 35 -6.74 22.29 -0.98
N ARG A 36 -7.08 21.52 -2.01
CA ARG A 36 -6.96 21.96 -3.41
C ARG A 36 -7.98 23.06 -3.76
N LYS A 37 -9.17 23.05 -3.14
CA LYS A 37 -10.16 24.12 -3.30
C LYS A 37 -9.75 25.39 -2.55
N ALA A 38 -9.17 25.24 -1.35
CA ALA A 38 -8.68 26.37 -0.56
C ALA A 38 -7.38 26.97 -1.13
N ASN A 39 -6.55 26.15 -1.80
CA ASN A 39 -5.28 26.56 -2.39
C ASN A 39 -5.14 25.99 -3.81
N PRO A 40 -5.82 26.61 -4.79
CA PRO A 40 -5.77 26.13 -6.18
C PRO A 40 -4.37 26.25 -6.81
N ASP A 41 -3.51 27.15 -6.33
CA ASP A 41 -2.12 27.34 -6.80
C ASP A 41 -1.06 26.54 -6.02
N ALA A 42 -1.44 25.85 -4.94
CA ALA A 42 -0.46 25.11 -4.14
C ALA A 42 0.01 23.83 -4.86
N ARG A 43 1.33 23.62 -4.96
CA ARG A 43 1.91 22.37 -5.46
C ARG A 43 1.39 21.18 -4.64
N PHE A 44 0.96 20.14 -5.34
CA PHE A 44 0.51 18.86 -4.76
C PHE A 44 1.44 18.32 -3.65
N GLY A 45 2.77 18.50 -3.80
CA GLY A 45 3.76 18.07 -2.81
C GLY A 45 3.70 18.82 -1.48
N LEU A 46 3.32 20.11 -1.46
CA LEU A 46 3.13 20.86 -0.21
C LEU A 46 1.84 20.46 0.48
N ILE A 47 0.77 20.22 -0.29
CA ILE A 47 -0.52 19.74 0.21
C ILE A 47 -0.35 18.40 0.93
N GLY A 48 0.41 17.47 0.33
CA GLY A 48 0.70 16.17 0.95
C GLY A 48 1.47 16.27 2.26
N LYS A 49 2.47 17.16 2.35
CA LYS A 49 3.23 17.41 3.58
C LYS A 49 2.35 17.99 4.70
N LEU A 50 1.50 18.96 4.36
CA LEU A 50 0.58 19.58 5.31
C LEU A 50 -0.44 18.57 5.85
N LEU A 51 -1.01 17.75 4.97
CA LEU A 51 -1.93 16.65 5.32
C LEU A 51 -1.29 15.64 6.26
N HIS A 52 -0.06 15.22 5.95
CA HIS A 52 0.66 14.28 6.79
C HIS A 52 0.96 14.88 8.17
N SER A 53 1.35 16.15 8.23
CA SER A 53 1.56 16.85 9.51
C SER A 53 0.27 17.00 10.31
N GLU A 54 -0.85 17.31 9.64
CA GLU A 54 -2.18 17.40 10.28
C GLU A 54 -2.61 16.03 10.83
N TRP A 55 -2.41 14.96 10.05
CA TRP A 55 -2.65 13.58 10.47
C TRP A 55 -1.79 13.19 11.68
N SER A 56 -0.49 13.47 11.66
CA SER A 56 0.37 13.14 12.80
C SER A 56 -0.01 13.91 14.07
N GLY A 57 -0.50 15.15 13.94
CA GLY A 57 -0.99 15.96 15.06
C GLY A 57 -2.44 15.69 15.52
N LEU A 58 -3.21 14.86 14.79
CA LEU A 58 -4.55 14.44 15.19
C LEU A 58 -4.49 13.47 16.39
N THR A 59 -5.37 13.65 17.36
CA THR A 59 -5.54 12.75 18.51
C THR A 59 -6.13 11.40 18.09
N ASP A 60 -5.83 10.35 18.86
CA ASP A 60 -6.30 8.99 18.57
C ASP A 60 -7.83 8.89 18.44
N ASP A 61 -8.60 9.71 19.17
CA ASP A 61 -10.07 9.74 19.03
C ASP A 61 -10.55 10.09 17.63
N LYS A 62 -9.86 11.02 16.95
CA LYS A 62 -10.22 11.44 15.59
C LYS A 62 -9.68 10.47 14.54
N LYS A 63 -8.62 9.73 14.87
CA LYS A 63 -8.05 8.67 14.02
C LYS A 63 -8.86 7.37 14.12
N ARG A 64 -9.46 7.09 15.28
CA ARG A 64 -10.23 5.88 15.59
C ARG A 64 -11.22 5.47 14.50
N PRO A 65 -12.12 6.34 13.99
CA PRO A 65 -13.04 5.93 12.91
C PRO A 65 -12.34 5.60 11.59
N TYR A 66 -11.14 6.13 11.34
CA TYR A 66 -10.36 5.78 10.15
C TYR A 66 -9.55 4.49 10.36
N ILE A 67 -9.12 4.24 11.59
CA ILE A 67 -8.42 2.99 11.98
C ILE A 67 -9.40 1.82 11.93
N GLU A 68 -10.60 1.98 12.49
CA GLU A 68 -11.65 0.95 12.46
C GLU A 68 -12.04 0.56 11.03
N ARG A 69 -12.27 1.56 10.16
CA ARG A 69 -12.49 1.32 8.71
C ARG A 69 -11.32 0.61 8.03
N TYR A 70 -10.09 0.97 8.41
CA TYR A 70 -8.91 0.31 7.88
C TYR A 70 -8.78 -1.13 8.37
N GLU A 71 -9.11 -1.41 9.62
CA GLU A 71 -9.09 -2.76 10.18
C GLU A 71 -10.12 -3.66 9.49
N GLU A 72 -11.34 -3.16 9.28
CA GLU A 72 -12.35 -3.85 8.47
C GLU A 72 -11.86 -4.14 7.05
N ASP A 73 -11.31 -3.15 6.36
CA ASP A 73 -10.78 -3.33 5.00
C ASP A 73 -9.55 -4.23 4.97
N LYS A 74 -8.72 -4.22 6.02
CA LYS A 74 -7.53 -5.07 6.14
C LYS A 74 -7.93 -6.55 6.23
N ILE A 75 -8.97 -6.89 7.00
CA ILE A 75 -9.47 -8.26 7.11
C ILE A 75 -9.94 -8.78 5.74
N ARG A 76 -10.69 -7.96 5.00
CA ARG A 76 -11.11 -8.30 3.63
C ARG A 76 -9.92 -8.52 2.72
N PHE A 77 -8.94 -7.62 2.80
CA PHE A 77 -7.76 -7.64 1.97
C PHE A 77 -6.84 -8.84 2.26
N GLU A 78 -6.73 -9.27 3.51
CA GLU A 78 -6.01 -10.48 3.89
C GLU A 78 -6.62 -11.74 3.25
N GLY A 79 -7.95 -11.82 3.19
CA GLY A 79 -8.67 -12.90 2.52
C GLY A 79 -8.45 -12.93 1.01
N ASP A 80 -8.48 -11.77 0.35
CA ASP A 80 -8.25 -11.66 -1.09
C ASP A 80 -6.76 -11.85 -1.46
N LYS A 81 -5.83 -11.40 -0.60
CA LYS A 81 -4.39 -11.62 -0.76
C LYS A 81 -4.04 -13.11 -0.76
N ALA A 82 -4.66 -13.91 0.12
CA ALA A 82 -4.42 -15.35 0.16
C ALA A 82 -4.79 -16.02 -1.17
N LYS A 83 -5.92 -15.64 -1.77
CA LYS A 83 -6.35 -16.16 -3.09
C LYS A 83 -5.39 -15.75 -4.19
N TYR A 84 -4.95 -14.49 -4.19
CA TYR A 84 -3.99 -14.01 -5.19
C TYR A 84 -2.64 -14.73 -5.11
N ILE A 85 -2.14 -15.00 -3.89
CA ILE A 85 -0.90 -15.75 -3.70
C ILE A 85 -1.06 -17.19 -4.22
N ASP A 86 -2.21 -17.81 -3.96
CA ASP A 86 -2.51 -19.17 -4.43
C ASP A 86 -2.60 -19.21 -5.97
N GLU A 87 -3.34 -18.30 -6.59
CA GLU A 87 -3.44 -18.16 -8.05
C GLU A 87 -2.08 -17.88 -8.71
N MET A 88 -1.23 -17.06 -8.07
CA MET A 88 0.13 -16.80 -8.55
C MET A 88 1.03 -18.03 -8.44
N ALA A 89 0.90 -18.82 -7.36
CA ALA A 89 1.62 -20.08 -7.22
C ALA A 89 1.19 -21.09 -8.28
N GLU A 90 -0.10 -21.16 -8.60
CA GLU A 90 -0.62 -21.95 -9.71
C GLU A 90 -0.12 -21.44 -11.07
N TYR A 91 -0.05 -20.13 -11.29
CA TYR A 91 0.52 -19.53 -12.50
C TYR A 91 2.01 -19.85 -12.65
N GLU A 92 2.79 -19.78 -11.57
CA GLU A 92 4.20 -20.17 -11.58
C GLU A 92 4.39 -21.67 -11.82
N ALA A 93 3.56 -22.52 -11.20
CA ALA A 93 3.56 -23.96 -11.44
C ALA A 93 3.15 -24.29 -12.90
N LYS A 94 2.18 -23.56 -13.45
CA LYS A 94 1.76 -23.70 -14.85
C LYS A 94 2.83 -23.19 -15.80
N LYS A 95 3.51 -22.08 -15.50
CA LYS A 95 4.65 -21.56 -16.25
C LYS A 95 5.84 -22.53 -16.22
N ALA A 96 6.09 -23.17 -15.09
CA ALA A 96 7.12 -24.21 -14.97
C ALA A 96 6.75 -25.48 -15.76
N LYS A 97 5.46 -25.84 -15.78
CA LYS A 97 4.94 -27.00 -16.54
C LYS A 97 4.83 -26.76 -18.04
N TYR A 98 4.46 -25.55 -18.45
CA TYR A 98 4.29 -25.08 -19.84
C TYR A 98 5.31 -23.99 -20.15
N GLY A 99 6.60 -24.27 -19.93
CA GLY A 99 7.69 -23.32 -20.20
C GLY A 99 7.48 -22.59 -21.53
N TYR A 100 7.07 -21.32 -21.45
CA TYR A 100 6.97 -20.47 -22.63
C TYR A 100 8.40 -20.15 -23.04
N ALA A 101 8.88 -20.91 -24.02
CA ALA A 101 10.07 -20.60 -24.78
C ALA A 101 9.88 -19.23 -25.46
N SER A 102 10.42 -18.17 -24.88
CA SER A 102 10.97 -17.04 -25.66
C SER A 102 11.86 -16.17 -24.76
N GLU A 103 13.13 -16.52 -24.65
CA GLU A 103 14.15 -15.51 -24.81
C GLU A 103 14.96 -15.96 -26.03
N SER A 104 14.57 -15.41 -27.17
CA SER A 104 15.32 -15.47 -28.42
C SER A 104 16.73 -14.97 -28.13
N GLU A 105 17.73 -15.81 -28.38
CA GLU A 105 19.10 -15.36 -28.55
C GLU A 105 19.08 -14.19 -29.55
N GLY A 106 19.41 -13.01 -29.04
CA GLY A 106 19.63 -11.83 -29.87
C GLY A 106 20.85 -12.06 -30.75
N VAL A 107 20.64 -11.81 -32.04
CA VAL A 107 21.62 -11.77 -33.14
C VAL A 107 22.92 -11.08 -32.74
#